data_AF-A0A329UQ58-F1
#
_entry.id   AF-A0A329UQ58-F1
#
_cell.length_a   1.000
_cell.length_b   1.000
_cell.length_c   1.000
_cell.angle_alpha   90.00
_cell.angle_beta   90.00
_cell.angle_gamma   90.00
#
_symmetry.space_group_name_H-M   'P 1'
#
loop_
_entity.id
_entity.type
_entity.pdbx_description
1 polymer ?
#
loop_
_entity_poly.entity_id
_entity_poly.type
_entity_poly.pdbx_seq_one_letter_code
_entity_poly.pdbx_strand_id
1 'polypeptide(L)'
;MNKTLHDILIFAAGFGAGAFVMHHFFQKKYETYYGEKYEAEHENLRQKEADMDKTIEERATQKSFEQLAGKYRTESDPEDIVEHAPIEIIEPDQFGEDDEYETCFLSYYADGKLVYDGEAEPLDEEDVQKTVGTEALTHIGEFMPSAIHVRNHNYHKDYEIMQVRQNWSDIDPNEEDE
;
A
#
# COMPACT_ATOMS: atom_id res chain seq x y z
N MET A 1 -52.25 69.44 37.93
CA MET A 1 -51.66 68.21 37.36
C MET A 1 -52.79 67.23 37.13
N ASN A 2 -53.03 66.81 35.87
CA ASN A 2 -54.25 66.07 35.51
C ASN A 2 -54.14 64.61 35.96
N LYS A 3 -55.16 64.09 36.65
CA LYS A 3 -55.17 62.74 37.25
C LYS A 3 -54.83 61.64 36.24
N THR A 4 -55.27 61.81 34.99
CA THR A 4 -54.97 60.91 33.87
C THR A 4 -53.48 60.79 33.53
N LEU A 5 -52.69 61.85 33.71
CA LEU A 5 -51.24 61.80 33.46
C LEU A 5 -50.52 61.03 34.57
N HIS A 6 -51.00 61.11 35.82
CA HIS A 6 -50.43 60.38 36.94
C HIS A 6 -50.69 58.87 36.82
N ASP A 7 -51.89 58.48 36.41
CA ASP A 7 -52.27 57.07 36.23
C ASP A 7 -51.46 56.41 35.09
N ILE A 8 -51.22 57.13 33.99
CA ILE A 8 -50.36 56.66 32.89
C ILE A 8 -48.90 56.50 33.34
N LEU A 9 -48.39 57.42 34.16
CA LEU A 9 -47.02 57.36 34.68
C LEU A 9 -46.82 56.17 35.64
N ILE A 10 -47.81 55.85 36.49
CA ILE A 10 -47.75 54.68 37.38
C ILE A 10 -47.76 53.38 36.56
N PHE A 11 -48.62 53.30 35.54
CA PHE A 11 -48.67 52.12 34.67
C PHE A 11 -47.35 51.91 33.90
N ALA A 12 -46.78 52.98 33.36
CA ALA A 12 -45.49 52.94 32.66
C ALA A 12 -44.34 52.52 33.60
N ALA A 13 -44.32 53.02 34.84
CA ALA A 13 -43.33 52.64 35.84
C ALA A 13 -43.46 51.15 36.24
N GLY A 14 -44.69 50.65 36.39
CA GLY A 14 -44.95 49.24 36.69
C GLY A 14 -44.49 48.30 35.57
N PHE A 15 -44.75 48.66 34.31
CA PHE A 15 -44.28 47.89 33.15
C PHE A 15 -42.75 47.86 33.06
N GLY A 16 -42.10 49.00 33.28
CA GLY A 16 -40.63 49.09 33.28
C GLY A 16 -39.98 48.23 34.36
N ALA A 17 -40.52 48.25 35.59
CA ALA A 17 -40.03 47.42 36.69
C ALA A 17 -40.25 45.92 36.41
N GLY A 18 -41.41 45.55 35.87
CA GLY A 18 -41.72 44.17 35.50
C GLY A 18 -40.79 43.63 34.41
N ALA A 19 -40.56 44.41 33.36
CA ALA A 19 -39.64 44.05 32.27
C ALA A 19 -38.20 43.88 32.77
N PHE A 20 -37.74 44.74 33.69
CA PHE A 20 -36.41 44.66 34.26
C PHE A 20 -36.21 43.38 35.10
N VAL A 21 -37.17 43.06 35.98
CA VAL A 21 -37.12 41.83 36.80
C VAL A 21 -37.17 40.59 35.91
N MET A 22 -38.04 40.58 34.90
CA MET A 22 -38.16 39.48 33.95
C MET A 22 -36.85 39.28 33.18
N HIS A 23 -36.25 40.36 32.65
CA HIS A 23 -34.98 40.27 31.92
C HIS A 23 -33.86 39.68 32.77
N HIS A 24 -33.73 40.12 34.03
CA HIS A 24 -32.69 39.62 34.93
C HIS A 24 -32.89 38.14 35.33
N PHE A 25 -34.14 37.72 35.51
CA PHE A 25 -34.45 36.30 35.78
C PHE A 25 -34.24 35.41 34.56
N PHE A 26 -34.62 35.89 33.37
CA PHE A 26 -34.48 35.13 32.13
C PHE A 26 -33.02 34.93 31.76
N GLN A 27 -32.15 35.94 31.86
CA GLN A 27 -30.72 35.79 31.57
C GLN A 27 -30.09 34.69 32.42
N LYS A 28 -30.32 34.71 33.75
CA LYS A 28 -29.73 33.72 34.66
C LYS A 28 -30.20 32.29 34.37
N LYS A 29 -31.50 32.11 34.11
CA LYS A 29 -32.10 30.79 33.81
C LYS A 29 -31.71 30.28 32.42
N TYR A 30 -31.60 31.16 31.42
CA TYR A 30 -31.16 30.79 30.08
C TYR A 30 -29.69 30.33 30.11
N GLU A 31 -28.80 31.06 30.76
CA GLU A 31 -27.37 30.69 30.82
C GLU A 31 -27.14 29.33 31.47
N THR A 32 -27.80 29.03 32.61
CA THR A 32 -27.65 27.74 33.29
C THR A 32 -28.26 26.59 32.49
N TYR A 33 -29.46 26.77 31.93
CA TYR A 33 -30.16 25.70 31.21
C TYR A 33 -29.44 25.27 29.93
N TYR A 34 -28.87 26.24 29.19
CA TYR A 34 -28.10 25.94 27.99
C TYR A 34 -26.67 25.50 28.33
N GLY A 35 -26.01 26.12 29.31
CA GLY A 35 -24.64 25.75 29.73
C GLY A 35 -24.50 24.27 30.12
N GLU A 36 -25.35 23.77 31.02
CA GLU A 36 -25.29 22.36 31.45
C GLU A 36 -25.54 21.37 30.30
N LYS A 37 -26.43 21.72 29.36
CA LYS A 37 -26.74 20.87 28.21
C LYS A 37 -25.59 20.83 27.20
N TYR A 38 -24.97 21.98 26.93
CA TYR A 38 -23.82 22.06 26.03
C TYR A 38 -22.58 21.36 26.60
N GLU A 39 -22.31 21.48 27.91
CA GLU A 39 -21.19 20.80 28.55
C GLU A 39 -21.35 19.28 28.59
N ALA A 40 -22.55 18.79 28.95
CA ALA A 40 -22.82 17.35 28.98
C ALA A 40 -22.74 16.70 27.58
N GLU A 41 -23.17 17.38 26.52
CA GLU A 41 -23.05 16.88 25.16
C GLU A 41 -21.59 16.83 24.71
N HIS A 42 -20.79 17.85 25.03
CA HIS A 42 -19.36 17.89 24.71
C HIS A 42 -18.56 16.82 25.46
N GLU A 43 -18.88 16.51 26.72
CA GLU A 43 -18.21 15.44 27.45
C GLU A 43 -18.51 14.06 26.86
N ASN A 44 -19.77 13.79 26.48
CA ASN A 44 -20.14 12.54 25.81
C ASN A 44 -19.46 12.39 24.45
N LEU A 45 -19.33 13.48 23.69
CA LEU A 45 -18.59 13.50 22.43
C LEU A 45 -17.11 13.22 22.64
N ARG A 46 -16.46 13.87 23.62
CA ARG A 46 -15.04 13.61 23.95
C ARG A 46 -14.81 12.17 24.41
N GLN A 47 -15.71 11.62 25.23
CA GLN A 47 -15.62 10.22 25.65
C GLN A 47 -15.75 9.27 24.45
N LYS A 48 -16.67 9.55 23.53
CA LYS A 48 -16.86 8.74 22.32
C LYS A 48 -15.67 8.84 21.35
N GLU A 49 -15.09 10.03 21.20
CA GLU A 49 -13.86 10.23 20.42
C GLU A 49 -12.68 9.46 21.03
N ALA A 50 -12.47 9.55 22.35
CA ALA A 50 -11.39 8.83 23.03
C ALA A 50 -11.55 7.30 22.96
N ASP A 51 -12.78 6.79 23.05
CA ASP A 51 -13.07 5.35 22.93
C ASP A 51 -12.90 4.86 21.48
N MET A 52 -13.27 5.70 20.50
CA MET A 52 -13.00 5.42 19.07
C MET A 52 -11.51 5.39 18.77
N ASP A 53 -10.72 6.36 19.25
CA ASP A 53 -9.26 6.40 19.03
C ASP A 53 -8.59 5.17 19.64
N LYS A 54 -8.97 4.79 20.87
CA LYS A 54 -8.48 3.58 21.52
C LYS A 54 -8.83 2.31 20.72
N THR A 55 -10.05 2.23 20.18
CA THR A 55 -10.49 1.09 19.37
C THR A 55 -9.72 1.01 18.04
N ILE A 56 -9.40 2.16 17.43
CA ILE A 56 -8.60 2.22 16.19
C ILE A 56 -7.16 1.77 16.48
N GLU A 57 -6.57 2.24 17.57
CA GLU A 57 -5.21 1.86 17.99
C GLU A 57 -5.12 0.36 18.32
N GLU A 58 -6.08 -0.20 19.06
CA GLU A 58 -6.15 -1.64 19.35
C GLU A 58 -6.31 -2.48 18.07
N ARG A 59 -7.12 -2.05 17.11
CA ARG A 59 -7.25 -2.75 15.82
C ARG A 59 -6.01 -2.61 14.95
N ALA A 60 -5.36 -1.45 14.93
CA ALA A 60 -4.13 -1.23 14.19
C ALA A 60 -3.00 -2.09 14.76
N THR A 61 -2.87 -2.13 16.08
CA THR A 61 -1.88 -2.97 16.77
C THR A 61 -2.16 -4.45 16.59
N GLN A 62 -3.42 -4.91 16.71
CA GLN A 62 -3.78 -6.30 16.43
C GLN A 62 -3.47 -6.69 14.99
N LYS A 63 -3.83 -5.87 14.00
CA LYS A 63 -3.57 -6.16 12.59
C LYS A 63 -2.07 -6.14 12.26
N SER A 64 -1.31 -5.24 12.89
CA SER A 64 0.15 -5.25 12.79
C SER A 64 0.78 -6.48 13.43
N PHE A 65 0.23 -6.95 14.56
CA PHE A 65 0.70 -8.13 15.25
C PHE A 65 0.33 -9.41 14.51
N GLU A 66 -0.86 -9.50 13.89
CA GLU A 66 -1.23 -10.61 13.00
C GLU A 66 -0.39 -10.62 11.71
N GLN A 67 -0.05 -9.45 11.15
CA GLN A 67 0.88 -9.36 10.02
C GLN A 67 2.31 -9.74 10.41
N LEU A 68 2.80 -9.32 11.58
CA LEU A 68 4.12 -9.70 12.07
C LEU A 68 4.16 -11.18 12.43
N ALA A 69 3.19 -11.66 13.20
CA ALA A 69 3.08 -13.06 13.65
C ALA A 69 2.63 -14.01 12.53
N GLY A 70 2.35 -13.50 11.33
CA GLY A 70 2.12 -14.28 10.13
C GLY A 70 3.35 -15.10 9.75
N LYS A 71 3.29 -16.39 10.09
CA LYS A 71 4.21 -17.46 9.67
C LYS A 71 5.70 -17.10 9.74
N TYR A 72 6.22 -16.78 10.93
CA TYR A 72 7.65 -17.00 11.16
C TYR A 72 7.93 -18.50 11.00
N ARG A 73 8.43 -18.91 9.83
CA ARG A 73 9.01 -20.25 9.64
C ARG A 73 10.18 -20.36 10.61
N THR A 74 10.15 -21.39 11.43
CA THR A 74 11.32 -21.75 12.25
C THR A 74 12.20 -22.65 11.41
N GLU A 75 13.52 -22.72 11.62
CA GLU A 75 14.42 -23.64 10.90
C GLU A 75 13.98 -25.12 10.97
N SER A 76 13.03 -25.44 11.85
CA SER A 76 12.43 -26.76 12.06
C SER A 76 11.21 -27.06 11.18
N ASP A 77 10.67 -26.08 10.45
CA ASP A 77 9.58 -26.32 9.50
C ASP A 77 10.15 -27.09 8.30
N PRO A 78 9.54 -28.22 7.89
CA PRO A 78 9.92 -28.88 6.65
C PRO A 78 9.82 -27.85 5.53
N GLU A 79 10.83 -27.75 4.67
CA GLU A 79 10.68 -27.02 3.42
C GLU A 79 9.46 -27.62 2.72
N ASP A 80 8.48 -26.77 2.43
CA ASP A 80 7.43 -27.19 1.51
C ASP A 80 8.19 -27.48 0.22
N ILE A 81 8.21 -28.74 -0.18
CA ILE A 81 8.74 -29.14 -1.49
C ILE A 81 7.74 -28.53 -2.47
N VAL A 82 7.98 -27.27 -2.84
CA VAL A 82 7.24 -26.61 -3.90
C VAL A 82 7.58 -27.43 -5.14
N GLU A 83 6.62 -28.21 -5.63
CA GLU A 83 6.75 -28.84 -6.94
C GLU A 83 6.89 -27.69 -7.94
N HIS A 84 8.12 -27.43 -8.36
CA HIS A 84 8.40 -26.42 -9.37
C HIS A 84 7.72 -26.87 -10.66
N ALA A 85 6.84 -26.01 -11.17
CA ALA A 85 6.31 -26.20 -12.51
C ALA A 85 7.48 -26.24 -13.51
N PRO A 86 7.43 -27.10 -14.54
CA PRO A 86 8.45 -27.13 -15.57
C PRO A 86 8.54 -25.76 -16.26
N ILE A 87 9.74 -25.37 -16.66
CA ILE A 87 9.96 -24.18 -17.48
C ILE A 87 9.67 -24.57 -18.93
N GLU A 88 8.84 -23.80 -19.61
CA GLU A 88 8.38 -24.06 -20.98
C GLU A 88 9.19 -23.22 -21.98
N ILE A 89 9.61 -23.81 -23.10
CA ILE A 89 10.14 -23.05 -24.25
C ILE A 89 8.94 -22.61 -25.09
N ILE A 90 8.82 -21.31 -25.33
CA ILE A 90 7.69 -20.72 -26.06
C ILE A 90 8.14 -20.16 -27.40
N GLU A 91 7.22 -20.06 -28.35
CA GLU A 91 7.48 -19.41 -29.63
C GLU A 91 7.52 -17.86 -29.47
N PRO A 92 8.22 -17.13 -30.36
CA PRO A 92 8.35 -15.68 -30.25
C PRO A 92 7.03 -14.90 -30.32
N ASP A 93 6.00 -15.47 -30.94
CA ASP A 93 4.66 -14.87 -31.01
C ASP A 93 3.88 -14.97 -29.70
N GLN A 94 4.23 -15.93 -28.83
CA GLN A 94 3.63 -16.10 -27.50
C GLN A 94 4.28 -15.23 -26.42
N PHE A 95 5.49 -14.72 -26.67
CA PHE A 95 6.25 -13.93 -25.71
C PHE A 95 5.51 -12.63 -25.37
N GLY A 96 5.11 -12.48 -24.10
CA GLY A 96 4.34 -11.31 -23.64
C GLY A 96 2.92 -11.21 -24.20
N GLU A 97 2.37 -12.29 -24.77
CA GLU A 97 0.95 -12.36 -25.18
C GLU A 97 0.01 -12.44 -23.97
N ASP A 98 0.47 -13.07 -22.88
CA ASP A 98 -0.30 -13.31 -21.68
C ASP A 98 0.01 -12.26 -20.61
N ASP A 99 -0.98 -11.41 -20.29
CA ASP A 99 -0.87 -10.34 -19.28
C ASP A 99 -0.60 -10.88 -17.85
N GLU A 100 -0.79 -12.18 -17.60
CA GLU A 100 -0.43 -12.81 -16.31
C GLU A 100 1.09 -13.04 -16.16
N TYR A 101 1.86 -12.87 -17.25
CA TYR A 101 3.31 -13.08 -17.28
C TYR A 101 4.05 -11.76 -17.57
N GLU A 102 4.96 -11.38 -16.68
CA GLU A 102 5.81 -10.22 -16.91
C GLU A 102 6.99 -10.58 -17.83
N THR A 103 7.29 -9.74 -18.81
CA THR A 103 8.44 -9.94 -19.71
C THR A 103 9.75 -9.50 -19.07
N CYS A 104 10.81 -10.29 -19.23
CA CYS A 104 12.16 -9.99 -18.77
C CYS A 104 13.20 -10.37 -19.83
N PHE A 105 14.33 -9.67 -19.85
CA PHE A 105 15.37 -9.85 -20.88
C PHE A 105 16.68 -10.27 -20.22
N LEU A 106 17.36 -11.25 -20.81
CA LEU A 106 18.67 -11.73 -20.36
C LEU A 106 19.66 -11.82 -21.53
N SER A 107 20.92 -11.52 -21.23
CA SER A 107 22.04 -11.69 -22.14
C SER A 107 22.84 -12.94 -21.78
N TYR A 108 22.99 -13.86 -22.73
CA TYR A 108 23.79 -15.06 -22.62
C TYR A 108 25.13 -14.89 -23.35
N TYR A 109 26.20 -14.67 -22.59
CA TYR A 109 27.53 -14.36 -23.07
C TYR A 109 28.30 -15.60 -23.54
N ALA A 110 29.34 -15.38 -24.35
CA ALA A 110 30.14 -16.45 -24.96
C ALA A 110 30.95 -17.29 -23.94
N ASP A 111 31.22 -16.73 -22.76
CA ASP A 111 31.83 -17.41 -21.62
C ASP A 111 30.79 -18.15 -20.74
N GLY A 112 29.53 -18.23 -21.20
CA GLY A 112 28.46 -18.99 -20.56
C GLY A 112 27.77 -18.26 -19.42
N LYS A 113 28.04 -16.96 -19.23
CA LYS A 113 27.39 -16.13 -18.22
C LYS A 113 26.03 -15.66 -18.70
N LEU A 114 25.02 -15.79 -17.84
CA LEU A 114 23.67 -15.28 -18.08
C LEU A 114 23.42 -14.11 -17.14
N VAL A 115 23.09 -12.95 -17.69
CA VAL A 115 22.94 -11.70 -16.93
C VAL A 115 21.60 -11.07 -17.27
N TYR A 116 20.89 -10.57 -16.27
CA TYR A 116 19.71 -9.74 -16.50
C TYR A 116 20.09 -8.43 -17.18
N ASP A 117 19.29 -8.00 -18.15
CA ASP A 117 19.50 -6.68 -18.74
C ASP A 117 19.36 -5.59 -17.67
N GLY A 118 20.35 -4.70 -17.59
CA GLY A 118 20.46 -3.67 -16.55
C GLY A 118 21.13 -4.10 -15.24
N GLU A 119 21.48 -5.38 -15.07
CA GLU A 119 22.21 -5.87 -13.89
C GLU A 119 23.70 -6.08 -14.20
N ALA A 120 24.54 -5.90 -13.17
CA ALA A 120 26.00 -6.03 -13.27
C ALA A 120 26.54 -7.38 -12.77
N GLU A 121 25.66 -8.29 -12.34
CA GLU A 121 26.06 -9.58 -11.78
C GLU A 121 25.43 -10.75 -12.57
N PRO A 122 26.23 -11.74 -13.01
CA PRO A 122 25.69 -12.92 -13.66
C PRO A 122 25.00 -13.84 -12.66
N LEU A 123 23.98 -14.54 -13.14
CA LEU A 123 23.31 -15.61 -12.40
C LEU A 123 24.27 -16.76 -12.11
N ASP A 124 24.10 -17.38 -10.94
CA ASP A 124 24.76 -18.63 -10.62
C ASP A 124 24.09 -19.83 -11.33
N GLU A 125 24.71 -21.00 -11.29
CA GLU A 125 24.20 -22.18 -12.00
C GLU A 125 22.84 -22.66 -11.48
N GLU A 126 22.57 -22.48 -10.19
CA GLU A 126 21.31 -22.88 -9.57
C GLU A 126 20.18 -21.95 -9.98
N ASP A 127 20.44 -20.65 -10.01
CA ASP A 127 19.52 -19.61 -10.44
C ASP A 127 19.25 -19.68 -11.94
N VAL A 128 20.24 -20.02 -12.78
CA VAL A 128 20.01 -20.30 -14.21
C VAL A 128 19.00 -21.44 -14.36
N GLN A 129 19.20 -22.55 -13.64
CA GLN A 129 18.31 -23.71 -13.71
C GLN A 129 16.89 -23.38 -13.23
N LYS A 130 16.75 -22.57 -12.18
CA LYS A 130 15.44 -22.15 -11.64
C LYS A 130 14.74 -21.09 -12.49
N THR A 131 15.49 -20.24 -13.18
CA THR A 131 14.96 -19.09 -13.91
C THR A 131 14.57 -19.46 -15.34
N VAL A 132 15.51 -20.01 -16.11
CA VAL A 132 15.31 -20.26 -17.55
C VAL A 132 15.45 -21.73 -17.93
N GLY A 133 16.02 -22.55 -17.04
CA GLY A 133 16.34 -23.95 -17.33
C GLY A 133 17.57 -24.06 -18.23
N THR A 134 18.50 -24.96 -17.87
CA THR A 134 19.75 -25.13 -18.63
C THR A 134 19.51 -25.73 -20.03
N GLU A 135 18.46 -26.54 -20.19
CA GLU A 135 18.10 -27.16 -21.47
C GLU A 135 17.77 -26.09 -22.53
N ALA A 136 16.99 -25.06 -22.16
CA ALA A 136 16.58 -24.01 -23.09
C ALA A 136 17.77 -23.30 -23.75
N LEU A 137 18.89 -23.11 -23.04
CA LEU A 137 20.09 -22.47 -23.59
C LEU A 137 20.69 -23.27 -24.76
N THR A 138 20.44 -24.58 -24.84
CA THR A 138 20.91 -25.43 -25.96
C THR A 138 20.03 -25.31 -27.21
N HIS A 139 18.83 -24.74 -27.07
CA HIS A 139 17.84 -24.53 -28.13
C HIS A 139 17.89 -23.11 -28.73
N ILE A 140 18.81 -22.24 -28.27
CA ILE A 140 19.03 -20.93 -28.89
C ILE A 140 19.32 -21.12 -30.39
N GLY A 141 18.58 -20.40 -31.24
CA GLY A 141 18.68 -20.57 -32.69
C GLY A 141 17.53 -21.36 -33.31
N GLU A 142 16.70 -22.06 -32.52
CA GLU A 142 15.61 -22.90 -33.02
C GLU A 142 14.49 -22.09 -33.68
N PHE A 143 13.99 -21.07 -32.98
CA PHE A 143 12.96 -20.17 -33.48
C PHE A 143 13.52 -18.85 -34.01
N MET A 144 14.56 -18.32 -33.33
CA MET A 144 15.22 -17.08 -33.70
C MET A 144 16.75 -17.26 -33.70
N PRO A 145 17.50 -16.66 -34.66
CA PRO A 145 18.91 -16.98 -34.87
C PRO A 145 19.85 -16.81 -33.67
N SER A 146 19.54 -15.89 -32.77
CA SER A 146 20.36 -15.55 -31.60
C SER A 146 19.52 -15.32 -30.35
N ALA A 147 18.31 -15.85 -30.31
CA ALA A 147 17.42 -15.68 -29.17
C ALA A 147 16.58 -16.94 -28.94
N ILE A 148 16.12 -17.09 -27.70
CA ILE A 148 15.08 -18.04 -27.32
C ILE A 148 14.17 -17.40 -26.28
N HIS A 149 12.92 -17.84 -26.25
CA HIS A 149 11.92 -17.40 -25.29
C HIS A 149 11.52 -18.56 -24.39
N VAL A 150 11.43 -18.30 -23.09
CA VAL A 150 10.99 -19.29 -22.11
C VAL A 150 9.98 -18.71 -21.15
N ARG A 151 9.00 -19.51 -20.74
CA ARG A 151 8.00 -19.17 -19.74
C ARG A 151 8.29 -19.90 -18.44
N ASN A 152 8.41 -19.13 -17.37
CA ASN A 152 8.57 -19.67 -16.02
C ASN A 152 7.29 -19.45 -15.22
N HIS A 153 6.51 -20.52 -15.06
CA HIS A 153 5.26 -20.48 -14.28
C HIS A 153 5.48 -20.26 -12.78
N ASN A 154 6.67 -20.56 -12.25
CA ASN A 154 6.96 -20.34 -10.83
C ASN A 154 7.16 -18.85 -10.52
N TYR A 155 7.70 -18.09 -11.47
CA TYR A 155 7.93 -16.65 -11.34
C TYR A 155 6.90 -15.79 -12.07
N HIS A 156 5.96 -16.40 -12.79
CA HIS A 156 5.01 -15.70 -13.66
C HIS A 156 5.72 -14.70 -14.59
N LYS A 157 6.77 -15.20 -15.26
CA LYS A 157 7.61 -14.40 -16.15
C LYS A 157 7.87 -15.11 -17.48
N ASP A 158 7.88 -14.32 -18.54
CA ASP A 158 8.39 -14.69 -19.85
C ASP A 158 9.79 -14.08 -20.01
N TYR A 159 10.77 -14.89 -20.36
CA TYR A 159 12.15 -14.48 -20.53
C TYR A 159 12.57 -14.55 -21.98
N GLU A 160 13.10 -13.46 -22.52
CA GLU A 160 13.85 -13.46 -23.77
C GLU A 160 15.34 -13.56 -23.44
N ILE A 161 16.00 -14.60 -23.95
CA ILE A 161 17.42 -14.83 -23.75
C ILE A 161 18.14 -14.59 -25.07
N MET A 162 18.96 -13.55 -25.13
CA MET A 162 19.73 -13.18 -26.30
C MET A 162 21.18 -13.66 -26.20
N GLN A 163 21.68 -14.34 -27.23
CA GLN A 163 23.08 -14.75 -27.30
C GLN A 163 23.99 -13.59 -27.69
N VAL A 164 25.00 -13.33 -26.87
CA VAL A 164 26.01 -12.30 -27.05
C VAL A 164 27.35 -12.95 -27.41
N ARG A 165 28.03 -12.39 -28.43
CA ARG A 165 29.31 -12.94 -28.93
C ARG A 165 30.52 -12.57 -28.07
N GLN A 166 30.37 -11.57 -27.22
CA GLN A 166 31.41 -11.12 -26.30
C GLN A 166 31.42 -12.01 -25.06
N ASN A 167 32.55 -12.10 -24.37
CA ASN A 167 32.59 -12.70 -23.04
C ASN A 167 32.14 -11.64 -22.03
N TRP A 168 31.40 -12.04 -21.00
CA TRP A 168 31.07 -11.16 -19.90
C TRP A 168 32.33 -10.61 -19.22
N SER A 169 33.34 -11.47 -19.07
CA SER A 169 34.62 -11.14 -18.43
C SER A 169 35.41 -10.04 -19.14
N ASP A 170 35.11 -9.75 -20.41
CA ASP A 170 35.80 -8.74 -21.21
C ASP A 170 35.12 -7.36 -21.15
N ILE A 171 33.95 -7.27 -20.51
CA ILE A 171 33.15 -6.04 -20.41
C ILE A 171 33.63 -5.26 -19.19
N ASP A 172 34.14 -4.04 -19.41
CA ASP A 172 34.47 -3.13 -18.31
C ASP A 172 33.16 -2.59 -17.72
N PRO A 173 32.86 -2.83 -16.43
CA PRO A 173 31.65 -2.29 -15.79
C PRO A 173 31.60 -0.76 -15.74
N ASN A 174 32.65 -0.05 -16.21
CA ASN A 174 32.71 1.42 -16.26
C ASN A 174 32.62 2.01 -17.68
N GLU A 175 32.46 1.21 -18.74
CA GLU A 175 32.07 1.74 -20.05
C GLU A 175 30.55 2.02 -20.04
N GLU A 176 30.13 3.08 -19.34
CA GLU A 176 28.83 3.69 -19.61
C GLU A 176 28.86 4.22 -21.06
N ASP A 177 27.93 3.74 -21.87
CA ASP A 177 27.71 4.16 -23.26
C ASP A 177 27.67 5.71 -23.39
N GLU A 178 28.63 6.29 -24.11
CA GLU A 178 28.60 7.69 -24.61
C GLU A 178 27.58 7.88 -25.75
#